data_AF-S6BUY2-F1
#
_entry.id   AF-S6BUY2-F1
#
_cell.length_a   1.000
_cell.length_b   1.000
_cell.length_c   1.000
_cell.angle_alpha   90.00
_cell.angle_beta   90.00
_cell.angle_gamma   90.00
#
_symmetry.space_group_name_H-M   'P 1'
#
loop_
_entity.id
_entity.type
_entity.pdbx_description
1 polymer ?
#
loop_
_entity_poly.entity_id
_entity_poly.type
_entity_poly.pdbx_seq_one_letter_code
_entity_poly.pdbx_strand_id
1 'polypeptide(L)'
;MEDQLTYQLYEDLNSQQLLLPSLPDVAIRVGQAVQHELADAGRVAHVIENDPAITAKLIRVANSARYGGTQPIATLPEAIARIGLETTHRLVVSFALRELFRCHAPSLARRMQQCWGRARQVAAVCHVLAQRCSGLNPEIALLVGLVHNLGEVALLAYARDFPELIEDAVRLDGLLRRLGPRLTTTILSRWEFQYTLVAATEALTQADTETASEYGDLLLIAVSRLDSPATDTPRVTAACERLQLPDCSPGALAGLLEEARREVLDLLELLGD
;
A
#
# COMPACT_ATOMS: atom_id res chain seq x y z
N MET A 1 20.39 5.18 -26.17
CA MET A 1 20.08 3.96 -26.91
C MET A 1 19.36 3.06 -25.92
N GLU A 2 18.03 3.04 -25.96
CA GLU A 2 17.26 2.19 -25.02
C GLU A 2 17.60 0.73 -25.29
N ASP A 3 17.93 0.02 -24.22
CA ASP A 3 18.50 -1.32 -24.24
C ASP A 3 17.42 -2.36 -24.59
N GLN A 4 17.78 -3.43 -25.29
CA GLN A 4 16.86 -4.44 -25.86
C GLN A 4 15.91 -5.04 -24.81
N LEU A 5 16.40 -5.25 -23.58
CA LEU A 5 15.59 -5.68 -22.42
C LEU A 5 14.53 -4.66 -22.00
N THR A 6 14.83 -3.36 -22.13
CA THR A 6 13.86 -2.29 -21.83
C THR A 6 12.75 -2.29 -22.86
N TYR A 7 13.09 -2.46 -24.14
CA TYR A 7 12.12 -2.60 -25.22
C TYR A 7 11.25 -3.85 -25.05
N GLN A 8 11.86 -4.99 -24.71
CA GLN A 8 11.14 -6.23 -24.42
C GLN A 8 10.18 -6.08 -23.24
N LEU A 9 10.60 -5.43 -22.16
CA LEU A 9 9.73 -5.13 -21.03
C LEU A 9 8.55 -4.21 -21.44
N TYR A 10 8.78 -3.22 -22.30
CA TYR A 10 7.72 -2.37 -22.84
C TYR A 10 6.75 -3.14 -23.76
N GLU A 11 7.26 -4.04 -24.60
CA GLU A 11 6.47 -4.96 -25.41
C GLU A 11 5.62 -5.87 -24.51
N ASP A 12 6.20 -6.47 -23.48
CA ASP A 12 5.50 -7.34 -22.54
C ASP A 12 4.43 -6.60 -21.72
N LEU A 13 4.71 -5.34 -21.37
CA LEU A 13 3.74 -4.43 -20.75
C LEU A 13 2.56 -4.13 -21.67
N ASN A 14 2.85 -3.73 -22.92
CA ASN A 14 1.83 -3.32 -23.89
C ASN A 14 1.01 -4.51 -24.40
N SER A 15 1.61 -5.69 -24.46
CA SER A 15 0.96 -6.94 -24.88
C SER A 15 0.27 -7.70 -23.74
N GLN A 16 0.28 -7.15 -22.52
CA GLN A 16 -0.23 -7.81 -21.28
C GLN A 16 0.44 -9.16 -20.97
N GLN A 17 1.62 -9.40 -21.52
CA GLN A 17 2.40 -10.63 -21.30
C GLN A 17 3.21 -10.58 -20.01
N LEU A 18 3.40 -9.40 -19.42
CA LEU A 18 4.06 -9.29 -18.13
C LEU A 18 3.22 -10.01 -17.07
N LEU A 19 3.83 -11.00 -16.41
CA LEU A 19 3.22 -11.75 -15.31
C LEU A 19 3.05 -10.82 -14.10
N LEU A 20 1.94 -10.09 -14.08
CA LEU A 20 1.55 -9.27 -12.96
C LEU A 20 1.16 -10.18 -11.78
N PRO A 21 1.46 -9.76 -10.53
CA PRO A 21 1.01 -10.49 -9.37
C PRO A 21 -0.52 -10.57 -9.36
N SER A 22 -1.04 -11.68 -8.87
CA SER A 22 -2.47 -11.83 -8.60
C SER A 22 -2.77 -11.40 -7.17
N LEU A 23 -3.94 -10.81 -6.95
CA LEU A 23 -4.40 -10.52 -5.60
C LEU A 23 -4.57 -11.86 -4.84
N PRO A 24 -4.09 -11.99 -3.59
CA PRO A 24 -4.22 -13.23 -2.84
C PRO A 24 -5.68 -13.67 -2.66
N ASP A 25 -5.94 -14.98 -2.76
CA ASP A 25 -7.29 -15.57 -2.72
C ASP A 25 -8.11 -15.15 -1.49
N VAL A 26 -7.46 -15.07 -0.32
CA VAL A 26 -8.13 -14.66 0.92
C VAL A 26 -8.68 -13.23 0.84
N ALA A 27 -7.98 -12.32 0.16
CA ALA A 27 -8.43 -10.94 -0.04
C ALA A 27 -9.65 -10.89 -0.98
N ILE A 28 -9.62 -11.67 -2.07
CA ILE A 28 -10.74 -11.79 -3.02
C ILE A 28 -11.98 -12.33 -2.32
N ARG A 29 -11.84 -13.46 -1.61
CA ARG A 29 -12.97 -14.12 -0.93
C ARG A 29 -13.58 -13.26 0.17
N VAL A 30 -12.76 -12.52 0.92
CA VAL A 30 -13.27 -11.58 1.93
C VAL A 30 -13.98 -10.40 1.29
N GLY A 31 -13.44 -9.85 0.19
CA GLY A 31 -14.11 -8.78 -0.56
C GLY A 31 -15.50 -9.21 -1.06
N GLN A 32 -15.60 -10.41 -1.64
CA GLN A 32 -16.89 -10.98 -2.05
C GLN A 32 -17.86 -11.17 -0.88
N ALA A 33 -17.36 -11.63 0.27
CA ALA A 33 -18.18 -11.83 1.46
C ALA A 33 -18.71 -10.52 2.05
N VAL A 34 -17.93 -9.44 1.98
CA VAL A 34 -18.34 -8.10 2.47
C VAL A 34 -19.33 -7.42 1.53
N GLN A 35 -19.24 -7.65 0.22
CA GLN A 35 -20.16 -7.08 -0.77
C GLN A 35 -21.51 -7.80 -0.88
N HIS A 36 -21.67 -8.96 -0.23
CA HIS A 36 -22.91 -9.73 -0.28
C HIS A 36 -24.06 -9.01 0.47
N GLU A 37 -25.29 -9.05 -0.06
CA GLU A 37 -26.45 -8.34 0.52
C GLU A 37 -26.75 -8.73 1.99
N LEU A 38 -26.41 -9.97 2.35
CA LEU A 38 -26.53 -10.54 3.68
C LEU A 38 -25.18 -10.65 4.42
N ALA A 39 -24.24 -9.75 4.15
CA ALA A 39 -22.93 -9.73 4.81
C ALA A 39 -23.07 -9.46 6.31
N ASP A 40 -22.44 -10.29 7.12
CA ASP A 40 -22.34 -10.11 8.56
C ASP A 40 -20.96 -10.57 9.07
N ALA A 41 -20.68 -10.28 10.34
CA ALA A 41 -19.40 -10.60 10.96
C ALA A 41 -19.13 -12.12 11.00
N GLY A 42 -20.17 -12.96 11.11
CA GLY A 42 -20.04 -14.41 11.14
C GLY A 42 -19.65 -14.99 9.78
N ARG A 43 -20.27 -14.50 8.69
CA ARG A 43 -19.93 -14.93 7.32
C ARG A 43 -18.51 -14.55 6.94
N VAL A 44 -18.11 -13.32 7.26
CA VAL A 44 -16.73 -12.87 7.01
C VAL A 44 -15.74 -13.66 7.88
N ALA A 45 -16.10 -13.94 9.15
CA ALA A 45 -15.28 -14.80 10.00
C ALA A 45 -15.08 -16.20 9.40
N HIS A 46 -16.12 -16.82 8.85
CA HIS A 46 -16.05 -18.15 8.22
C HIS A 46 -15.11 -18.20 7.01
N VAL A 47 -14.98 -17.08 6.27
CA VAL A 47 -14.02 -17.00 5.16
C VAL A 47 -12.57 -16.94 5.67
N ILE A 48 -12.34 -16.25 6.79
CA ILE A 48 -11.03 -15.95 7.35
C ILE A 48 -10.52 -17.02 8.32
N GLU A 49 -11.40 -17.76 9.00
CA GLU A 49 -11.04 -18.66 10.11
C GLU A 49 -10.03 -19.76 9.74
N ASN A 50 -9.91 -20.08 8.46
CA ASN A 50 -8.95 -21.04 7.93
C ASN A 50 -7.52 -20.46 7.77
N ASP A 51 -7.35 -19.16 8.01
CA ASP A 51 -6.05 -18.49 8.09
C ASP A 51 -5.80 -18.04 9.55
N PRO A 52 -5.08 -18.86 10.34
CA PRO A 52 -4.78 -18.55 11.73
C PRO A 52 -3.94 -17.28 11.89
N ALA A 53 -3.10 -16.95 10.91
CA ALA A 53 -2.24 -15.77 10.96
C ALA A 53 -3.09 -14.51 10.82
N ILE A 54 -3.96 -14.43 9.81
CA ILE A 54 -4.88 -13.30 9.63
C ILE A 54 -5.86 -13.20 10.81
N THR A 55 -6.38 -14.33 11.29
CA THR A 55 -7.26 -14.39 12.46
C THR A 55 -6.60 -13.76 13.69
N ALA A 56 -5.37 -14.18 14.02
CA ALA A 56 -4.63 -13.63 15.14
C ALA A 56 -4.31 -12.13 14.96
N LYS A 57 -3.99 -11.69 13.74
CA LYS A 57 -3.76 -10.28 13.43
C LYS A 57 -5.02 -9.45 13.65
N LEU A 58 -6.19 -9.90 13.18
CA LEU A 58 -7.46 -9.19 13.36
C LEU A 58 -7.88 -9.08 14.83
N ILE A 59 -7.72 -10.17 15.60
CA ILE A 59 -7.99 -10.13 17.05
C ILE A 59 -7.05 -9.13 17.74
N ARG A 60 -5.77 -9.07 17.34
CA ARG A 60 -4.83 -8.10 17.90
C ARG A 60 -5.21 -6.67 17.53
N VAL A 61 -5.61 -6.41 16.28
CA VAL A 61 -6.13 -5.09 15.87
C VAL A 61 -7.38 -4.71 16.66
N ALA A 62 -8.33 -5.62 16.86
CA ALA A 62 -9.57 -5.35 17.62
C ALA A 62 -9.32 -5.02 19.12
N ASN A 63 -8.12 -5.30 19.60
CA ASN A 63 -7.65 -5.01 20.96
C ASN A 63 -6.60 -3.89 21.01
N SER A 64 -6.25 -3.28 19.88
CA SER A 64 -5.27 -2.17 19.85
C SER A 64 -5.86 -0.89 20.42
N ALA A 65 -5.01 0.11 20.68
CA ALA A 65 -5.44 1.38 21.25
C ALA A 65 -6.56 2.09 20.45
N ARG A 66 -6.62 1.85 19.13
CA ARG A 66 -7.62 2.47 18.23
C ARG A 66 -9.00 1.82 18.30
N TYR A 67 -9.05 0.49 18.32
CA TYR A 67 -10.31 -0.25 18.24
C TYR A 67 -10.77 -0.81 19.59
N GLY A 68 -9.83 -0.97 20.54
CA GLY A 68 -10.04 -1.63 21.81
C GLY A 68 -11.21 -1.04 22.61
N GLY A 69 -11.97 -1.94 23.23
CA GLY A 69 -13.02 -1.59 24.18
C GLY A 69 -12.57 -1.73 25.63
N THR A 70 -13.52 -1.62 26.56
CA THR A 70 -13.28 -1.85 27.99
C THR A 70 -12.89 -3.29 28.32
N GLN A 71 -13.24 -4.24 27.45
CA GLN A 71 -12.93 -5.66 27.60
C GLN A 71 -12.24 -6.21 26.33
N PRO A 72 -11.21 -7.07 26.51
CA PRO A 72 -10.52 -7.70 25.39
C PRO A 72 -11.44 -8.69 24.67
N ILE A 73 -11.29 -8.77 23.35
CA ILE A 73 -11.95 -9.75 22.50
C ILE A 73 -11.02 -10.95 22.27
N ALA A 74 -11.60 -12.14 22.23
CA ALA A 74 -10.89 -13.39 21.93
C ALA A 74 -11.39 -14.11 20.68
N THR A 75 -12.52 -13.70 20.09
CA THR A 75 -13.11 -14.38 18.93
C THR A 75 -13.09 -13.52 17.68
N LEU A 76 -12.98 -14.18 16.52
CA LEU A 76 -12.95 -13.51 15.22
C LEU A 76 -14.26 -12.78 14.89
N PRO A 77 -15.46 -13.35 15.09
CA PRO A 77 -16.71 -12.62 14.82
C PRO A 77 -16.84 -11.35 15.66
N GLU A 78 -16.46 -11.38 16.95
CA GLU A 78 -16.45 -10.19 17.81
C GLU A 78 -15.45 -9.16 17.31
N ALA A 79 -14.25 -9.60 16.89
CA ALA A 79 -13.21 -8.71 16.37
C ALA A 79 -13.71 -7.98 15.12
N ILE A 80 -14.34 -8.72 14.20
CA ILE A 80 -14.92 -8.16 12.96
C ILE A 80 -16.08 -7.22 13.28
N ALA A 81 -16.94 -7.57 14.24
CA ALA A 81 -18.05 -6.71 14.65
C ALA A 81 -17.56 -5.38 15.24
N ARG A 82 -16.45 -5.41 16.00
CA ARG A 82 -15.84 -4.20 16.59
C ARG A 82 -15.10 -3.34 15.56
N ILE A 83 -14.38 -3.98 14.64
CA ILE A 83 -13.62 -3.28 13.58
C ILE A 83 -14.56 -2.75 12.48
N GLY A 84 -15.63 -3.48 12.19
CA GLY A 84 -16.51 -3.25 11.05
C GLY A 84 -16.09 -4.06 9.81
N LEU A 85 -17.05 -4.41 8.96
CA LEU A 85 -16.85 -5.29 7.79
C LEU A 85 -15.89 -4.68 6.76
N GLU A 86 -16.14 -3.43 6.36
CA GLU A 86 -15.34 -2.74 5.34
C GLU A 86 -13.88 -2.55 5.79
N THR A 87 -13.68 -2.13 7.04
CA THR A 87 -12.35 -2.00 7.62
C THR A 87 -11.65 -3.35 7.76
N THR A 88 -12.37 -4.40 8.16
CA THR A 88 -11.84 -5.77 8.19
C THR A 88 -11.34 -6.18 6.81
N HIS A 89 -12.11 -5.96 5.75
CA HIS A 89 -11.70 -6.27 4.39
C HIS A 89 -10.39 -5.56 4.01
N ARG A 90 -10.27 -4.25 4.28
CA ARG A 90 -9.04 -3.49 4.00
C ARG A 90 -7.83 -4.00 4.79
N LEU A 91 -8.03 -4.40 6.04
CA LEU A 91 -6.97 -4.99 6.87
C LEU A 91 -6.55 -6.36 6.34
N VAL A 92 -7.51 -7.20 5.95
CA VAL A 92 -7.22 -8.51 5.32
C VAL A 92 -6.42 -8.32 4.04
N VAL A 93 -6.83 -7.40 3.16
CA VAL A 93 -6.07 -7.03 1.96
C VAL A 93 -4.65 -6.61 2.36
N SER A 94 -4.51 -5.70 3.32
CA SER A 94 -3.21 -5.21 3.80
C SER A 94 -2.30 -6.33 4.31
N PHE A 95 -2.84 -7.29 5.08
CA PHE A 95 -2.09 -8.43 5.58
C PHE A 95 -1.71 -9.41 4.46
N ALA A 96 -2.61 -9.64 3.51
CA ALA A 96 -2.38 -10.54 2.40
C ALA A 96 -1.33 -10.01 1.41
N LEU A 97 -1.27 -8.69 1.23
CA LEU A 97 -0.27 -8.05 0.37
C LEU A 97 1.18 -8.37 0.77
N ARG A 98 1.46 -8.69 2.04
CA ARG A 98 2.79 -9.10 2.52
C ARG A 98 3.38 -10.22 1.66
N GLU A 99 2.55 -11.17 1.26
CA GLU A 99 2.98 -12.35 0.48
C GLU A 99 3.56 -11.97 -0.88
N LEU A 100 3.11 -10.86 -1.48
CA LEU A 100 3.61 -10.39 -2.77
C LEU A 100 5.04 -9.86 -2.68
N PHE A 101 5.46 -9.38 -1.51
CA PHE A 101 6.81 -8.88 -1.26
C PHE A 101 7.79 -10.00 -0.85
N ARG A 102 7.36 -11.27 -0.87
CA ARG A 102 8.26 -12.41 -0.63
C ARG A 102 8.92 -12.83 -1.93
N CYS A 103 10.25 -12.97 -1.92
CA CYS A 103 11.00 -13.49 -3.04
C CYS A 103 11.99 -14.56 -2.57
N HIS A 104 11.98 -15.70 -3.27
CA HIS A 104 12.85 -16.84 -2.99
C HIS A 104 14.23 -16.72 -3.62
N ALA A 105 14.49 -15.67 -4.42
CA ALA A 105 15.80 -15.39 -4.99
C ALA A 105 16.66 -14.58 -3.99
N PRO A 106 17.78 -15.13 -3.48
CA PRO A 106 18.60 -14.45 -2.47
C PRO A 106 19.15 -13.10 -2.93
N SER A 107 19.44 -12.95 -4.22
CA SER A 107 19.94 -11.72 -4.84
C SER A 107 18.94 -10.55 -4.78
N LEU A 108 17.64 -10.86 -4.73
CA LEU A 108 16.54 -9.88 -4.73
C LEU A 108 15.86 -9.74 -3.37
N ALA A 109 16.07 -10.67 -2.44
CA ALA A 109 15.43 -10.70 -1.14
C ALA A 109 15.60 -9.37 -0.37
N ARG A 110 16.81 -8.79 -0.38
CA ARG A 110 17.06 -7.48 0.26
C ARG A 110 16.25 -6.35 -0.37
N ARG A 111 16.18 -6.30 -1.70
CA ARG A 111 15.42 -5.26 -2.43
C ARG A 111 13.92 -5.39 -2.16
N MET A 112 13.38 -6.61 -2.15
CA MET A 112 11.98 -6.86 -1.79
C MET A 112 11.65 -6.44 -0.35
N GLN A 113 12.54 -6.73 0.60
CA GLN A 113 12.39 -6.27 1.99
C GLN A 113 12.44 -4.73 2.09
N GLN A 114 13.29 -4.07 1.30
CA GLN A 114 13.31 -2.61 1.21
C GLN A 114 12.00 -2.05 0.63
N CYS A 115 11.47 -2.64 -0.45
CA CYS A 115 10.17 -2.26 -1.01
C CYS A 115 9.04 -2.41 0.02
N TRP A 116 9.03 -3.49 0.81
CA TRP A 116 8.03 -3.68 1.87
C TRP A 116 8.17 -2.67 3.01
N GLY A 117 9.40 -2.44 3.47
CA GLY A 117 9.70 -1.44 4.51
C GLY A 117 9.24 -0.05 4.08
N ARG A 118 9.49 0.32 2.83
CA ARG A 118 9.04 1.57 2.23
C ARG A 118 7.51 1.66 2.14
N ALA A 119 6.84 0.62 1.64
CA ALA A 119 5.38 0.55 1.58
C ALA A 119 4.74 0.80 2.95
N ARG A 120 5.29 0.16 4.00
CA ARG A 120 4.84 0.34 5.39
C ARG A 120 5.05 1.77 5.90
N GLN A 121 6.19 2.38 5.61
CA GLN A 121 6.46 3.77 6.01
C GLN A 121 5.51 4.76 5.33
N VAL A 122 5.32 4.62 4.02
CA VAL A 122 4.40 5.47 3.25
C VAL A 122 2.97 5.29 3.75
N ALA A 123 2.52 4.05 3.96
CA ALA A 123 1.21 3.74 4.52
C ALA A 123 0.95 4.41 5.87
N ALA A 124 1.93 4.38 6.78
CA ALA A 124 1.82 5.00 8.09
C ALA A 124 1.65 6.52 7.98
N VAL A 125 2.44 7.17 7.10
CA VAL A 125 2.34 8.61 6.86
C VAL A 125 1.00 8.97 6.24
N CYS A 126 0.54 8.23 5.21
CA CYS A 126 -0.75 8.45 4.60
C CYS A 126 -1.91 8.32 5.60
N HIS A 127 -1.87 7.31 6.49
CA HIS A 127 -2.85 7.13 7.55
C HIS A 127 -2.94 8.35 8.47
N VAL A 128 -1.79 8.82 8.95
CA VAL A 128 -1.71 9.96 9.87
C VAL A 128 -2.05 11.29 9.21
N LEU A 129 -1.67 11.48 7.94
CA LEU A 129 -2.10 12.66 7.19
C LEU A 129 -3.61 12.66 6.99
N ALA A 130 -4.21 11.52 6.67
CA ALA A 130 -5.67 11.40 6.51
C ALA A 130 -6.44 11.71 7.79
N GLN A 131 -5.92 11.39 8.99
CA GLN A 131 -6.54 11.78 10.26
C GLN A 131 -6.59 13.29 10.48
N ARG A 132 -5.71 14.05 9.82
CA ARG A 132 -5.67 15.52 9.92
C ARG A 132 -6.45 16.23 8.81
N CYS A 133 -6.88 15.49 7.79
CA CYS A 133 -7.73 15.99 6.73
C CYS A 133 -9.20 15.66 7.05
N SER A 134 -10.10 16.60 6.80
CA SER A 134 -11.53 16.32 6.90
C SER A 134 -11.99 15.43 5.74
N GLY A 135 -12.89 14.49 6.01
CA GLY A 135 -13.54 13.67 4.98
C GLY A 135 -12.73 12.48 4.44
N LEU A 136 -11.46 12.34 4.83
CA LEU A 136 -10.64 11.19 4.41
C LEU A 136 -10.71 10.05 5.42
N ASN A 137 -10.75 8.82 4.90
CA ASN A 137 -10.74 7.61 5.71
C ASN A 137 -9.28 7.12 5.89
N PRO A 138 -8.76 7.09 7.13
CA PRO A 138 -7.37 6.71 7.38
C PRO A 138 -7.02 5.28 6.94
N GLU A 139 -7.97 4.35 6.95
CA GLU A 139 -7.75 2.97 6.51
C GLU A 139 -7.64 2.85 4.98
N ILE A 140 -8.36 3.70 4.22
CA ILE A 140 -8.13 3.83 2.76
C ILE A 140 -6.73 4.40 2.53
N ALA A 141 -6.35 5.46 3.24
CA ALA A 141 -5.05 6.11 3.07
C ALA A 141 -3.88 5.17 3.41
N LEU A 142 -4.03 4.36 4.46
CA LEU A 142 -3.09 3.29 4.80
C LEU A 142 -2.93 2.32 3.62
N LEU A 143 -4.04 1.82 3.08
CA LEU A 143 -4.03 0.87 1.97
C LEU A 143 -3.41 1.48 0.70
N VAL A 144 -3.72 2.74 0.38
CA VAL A 144 -3.10 3.51 -0.70
C VAL A 144 -1.58 3.52 -0.57
N GLY A 145 -1.06 3.82 0.63
CA GLY A 145 0.38 3.79 0.87
C GLY A 145 0.98 2.38 0.83
N LEU A 146 0.24 1.33 1.19
CA LEU A 146 0.73 -0.05 1.09
C LEU A 146 0.84 -0.54 -0.35
N VAL A 147 -0.08 -0.11 -1.24
CA VAL A 147 -0.11 -0.59 -2.63
C VAL A 147 0.73 0.24 -3.60
N HIS A 148 1.23 1.41 -3.18
CA HIS A 148 1.81 2.40 -4.09
C HIS A 148 2.99 1.90 -4.93
N ASN A 149 3.74 0.92 -4.45
CA ASN A 149 4.93 0.39 -5.11
C ASN A 149 4.80 -1.07 -5.56
N LEU A 150 3.58 -1.59 -5.76
CA LEU A 150 3.38 -2.94 -6.29
C LEU A 150 4.00 -3.16 -7.68
N GLY A 151 4.12 -2.12 -8.49
CA GLY A 151 4.82 -2.22 -9.77
C GLY A 151 6.33 -2.42 -9.62
N GLU A 152 6.95 -1.93 -8.55
CA GLU A 152 8.35 -2.27 -8.23
C GLU A 152 8.48 -3.75 -7.88
N VAL A 153 7.53 -4.29 -7.10
CA VAL A 153 7.49 -5.71 -6.74
C VAL A 153 7.36 -6.58 -7.99
N ALA A 154 6.42 -6.24 -8.89
CA ALA A 154 6.25 -6.96 -10.15
C ALA A 154 7.53 -6.92 -11.01
N LEU A 155 8.17 -5.75 -11.10
CA LEU A 155 9.40 -5.60 -11.88
C LEU A 155 10.59 -6.36 -11.26
N LEU A 156 10.72 -6.37 -9.93
CA LEU A 156 11.74 -7.16 -9.25
C LEU A 156 11.49 -8.66 -9.44
N ALA A 157 10.23 -9.10 -9.38
CA ALA A 157 9.87 -10.49 -9.65
C ALA A 157 10.21 -10.90 -11.10
N TYR A 158 9.96 -10.01 -12.06
CA TYR A 158 10.35 -10.19 -13.47
C TYR A 158 11.88 -10.24 -13.64
N ALA A 159 12.61 -9.33 -12.97
CA ALA A 159 14.07 -9.25 -13.05
C ALA A 159 14.79 -10.52 -12.56
N ARG A 160 14.12 -11.38 -11.77
CA ARG A 160 14.65 -12.68 -11.32
C ARG A 160 15.20 -13.51 -12.48
N ASP A 161 14.53 -13.45 -13.62
CA ASP A 161 14.86 -14.29 -14.77
C ASP A 161 15.94 -13.64 -15.67
N PHE A 162 16.49 -12.49 -15.28
CA PHE A 162 17.51 -11.71 -16.00
C PHE A 162 18.69 -11.32 -15.08
N PRO A 163 19.67 -12.22 -14.87
CA PRO A 163 20.80 -11.97 -13.98
C PRO A 163 21.60 -10.71 -14.32
N GLU A 164 21.80 -10.40 -15.60
CA GLU A 164 22.52 -9.18 -16.03
C GLU A 164 21.83 -7.89 -15.55
N LEU A 165 20.51 -7.89 -15.41
CA LEU A 165 19.76 -6.74 -14.91
C LEU A 165 19.88 -6.62 -13.39
N ILE A 166 20.00 -7.73 -12.67
CA ILE A 166 20.20 -7.74 -11.21
C ILE A 166 21.59 -7.22 -10.85
N GLU A 167 22.61 -7.57 -11.65
CA GLU A 167 24.00 -7.14 -11.47
C GLU A 167 24.19 -5.65 -11.75
N ASP A 168 23.44 -5.07 -12.70
CA ASP A 168 23.44 -3.63 -12.98
C ASP A 168 22.39 -2.87 -12.13
N ALA A 169 22.78 -2.57 -10.89
CA ALA A 169 21.93 -1.87 -9.93
C ALA A 169 21.44 -0.50 -10.44
N VAL A 170 22.28 0.28 -11.12
CA VAL A 170 21.94 1.62 -11.60
C VAL A 170 20.84 1.55 -12.65
N ARG A 171 20.96 0.58 -13.56
CA ARG A 171 19.97 0.33 -14.60
C ARG A 171 18.66 -0.19 -14.01
N LEU A 172 18.70 -1.15 -13.10
CA LEU A 172 17.51 -1.68 -12.44
C LEU A 172 16.76 -0.57 -11.68
N ASP A 173 17.47 0.27 -10.92
CA ASP A 173 16.88 1.40 -10.20
C ASP A 173 16.30 2.46 -11.14
N GLY A 174 16.90 2.63 -12.33
CA GLY A 174 16.34 3.44 -13.41
C GLY A 174 15.01 2.90 -13.93
N LEU A 175 14.90 1.59 -14.15
CA LEU A 175 13.67 0.95 -14.59
C LEU A 175 12.58 0.98 -13.51
N LEU A 176 12.92 0.68 -12.27
CA LEU A 176 11.99 0.72 -11.12
C LEU A 176 11.34 2.10 -11.00
N ARG A 177 12.11 3.18 -11.06
CA ARG A 177 11.58 4.55 -10.99
C ARG A 177 10.71 4.94 -12.18
N ARG A 178 11.06 4.51 -13.40
CA ARG A 178 10.33 4.87 -14.62
C ARG A 178 9.05 4.05 -14.83
N LEU A 179 9.09 2.77 -14.47
CA LEU A 179 8.03 1.81 -14.81
C LEU A 179 7.19 1.40 -13.61
N GLY A 180 7.78 1.36 -12.41
CA GLY A 180 7.11 0.96 -11.17
C GLY A 180 5.77 1.67 -10.96
N PRO A 181 5.70 3.01 -10.98
CA PRO A 181 4.44 3.73 -10.80
C PRO A 181 3.36 3.38 -11.82
N ARG A 182 3.71 3.29 -13.11
CA ARG A 182 2.77 2.92 -14.19
C ARG A 182 2.28 1.48 -14.05
N LEU A 183 3.19 0.58 -13.68
CA LEU A 183 2.88 -0.81 -13.39
C LEU A 183 1.94 -0.94 -12.20
N THR A 184 2.15 -0.17 -11.12
CA THR A 184 1.24 -0.15 -9.96
C THR A 184 -0.18 0.19 -10.41
N THR A 185 -0.37 1.28 -11.15
CA THR A 185 -1.70 1.66 -11.65
C THR A 185 -2.33 0.55 -12.49
N THR A 186 -1.55 -0.07 -13.37
CA THR A 186 -2.00 -1.20 -14.21
C THR A 186 -2.44 -2.41 -13.38
N ILE A 187 -1.66 -2.77 -12.35
CA ILE A 187 -1.97 -3.88 -11.43
C ILE A 187 -3.28 -3.60 -10.70
N LEU A 188 -3.43 -2.40 -10.13
CA LEU A 188 -4.61 -2.01 -9.36
C LEU A 188 -5.87 -1.98 -10.22
N SER A 189 -5.78 -1.46 -11.46
CA SER A 189 -6.89 -1.51 -12.41
C SER A 189 -7.29 -2.93 -12.77
N ARG A 190 -6.31 -3.83 -13.00
CA ARG A 190 -6.56 -5.23 -13.33
C ARG A 190 -7.18 -6.02 -12.18
N TRP A 191 -6.87 -5.65 -10.95
CA TRP A 191 -7.47 -6.23 -9.75
C TRP A 191 -8.85 -5.65 -9.44
N GLU A 192 -9.37 -4.74 -10.26
CA GLU A 192 -10.68 -4.09 -10.07
C GLU A 192 -10.83 -3.42 -8.70
N PHE A 193 -9.72 -2.90 -8.14
CA PHE A 193 -9.79 -2.09 -6.92
C PHE A 193 -10.65 -0.84 -7.15
N GLN A 194 -11.22 -0.32 -6.06
CA GLN A 194 -11.97 0.93 -6.07
C GLN A 194 -11.17 2.03 -6.79
N TYR A 195 -11.86 2.80 -7.64
CA TYR A 195 -11.26 3.89 -8.43
C TYR A 195 -10.37 4.81 -7.58
N THR A 196 -10.72 5.02 -6.32
CA THR A 196 -9.94 5.78 -5.33
C THR A 196 -8.48 5.32 -5.22
N LEU A 197 -8.19 4.01 -5.20
CA LEU A 197 -6.82 3.51 -5.10
C LEU A 197 -6.06 3.73 -6.41
N VAL A 198 -6.71 3.47 -7.55
CA VAL A 198 -6.12 3.67 -8.88
C VAL A 198 -5.74 5.15 -9.05
N ALA A 199 -6.71 6.04 -8.85
CA ALA A 199 -6.53 7.49 -8.97
C ALA A 199 -5.50 8.06 -7.97
N ALA A 200 -5.35 7.46 -6.79
CA ALA A 200 -4.30 7.87 -5.86
C ALA A 200 -2.90 7.60 -6.41
N THR A 201 -2.68 6.42 -7.02
CA THR A 201 -1.36 6.04 -7.56
C THR A 201 -0.99 6.79 -8.84
N GLU A 202 -1.98 7.26 -9.61
CA GLU A 202 -1.76 8.09 -10.80
C GLU A 202 -1.03 9.39 -10.47
N ALA A 203 -1.23 9.95 -9.26
CA ALA A 203 -0.54 11.14 -8.79
C ALA A 203 0.99 11.00 -8.80
N LEU A 204 1.53 9.78 -8.69
CA LEU A 204 2.98 9.53 -8.77
C LEU A 204 3.51 9.55 -10.22
N THR A 205 2.63 9.40 -11.21
CA THR A 205 2.98 9.36 -12.64
C THR A 205 2.73 10.67 -13.37
N GLN A 206 1.69 11.40 -12.96
CA GLN A 206 1.27 12.62 -13.63
C GLN A 206 2.21 13.78 -13.29
N ALA A 207 2.53 14.61 -14.28
CA ALA A 207 3.32 15.82 -14.08
C ALA A 207 2.48 16.96 -13.49
N ASP A 208 1.19 16.96 -13.81
CA ASP A 208 0.24 17.99 -13.38
C ASP A 208 -0.36 17.65 -12.00
N THR A 209 -0.71 18.67 -11.24
CA THR A 209 -1.29 18.52 -9.90
C THR A 209 -2.76 18.96 -9.83
N GLU A 210 -3.32 19.58 -10.87
CA GLU A 210 -4.70 20.06 -10.87
C GLU A 210 -5.77 18.94 -10.85
N THR A 211 -5.39 17.71 -11.24
CA THR A 211 -6.30 16.56 -11.36
C THR A 211 -6.07 15.47 -10.31
N ALA A 212 -5.19 15.73 -9.34
CA ALA A 212 -4.86 14.75 -8.31
C ALA A 212 -6.06 14.51 -7.36
N SER A 213 -6.33 13.25 -7.06
CA SER A 213 -7.28 12.90 -6.00
C SER A 213 -6.73 13.26 -4.62
N GLU A 214 -7.60 13.47 -3.62
CA GLU A 214 -7.16 13.79 -2.24
C GLU A 214 -6.24 12.71 -1.67
N TYR A 215 -6.51 11.43 -1.94
CA TYR A 215 -5.63 10.33 -1.56
C TYR A 215 -4.32 10.31 -2.37
N GLY A 216 -4.34 10.79 -3.61
CA GLY A 216 -3.15 11.01 -4.42
C GLY A 216 -2.26 12.11 -3.86
N ASP A 217 -2.85 13.18 -3.33
CA ASP A 217 -2.12 14.25 -2.64
C ASP A 217 -1.46 13.74 -1.36
N LEU A 218 -2.17 12.95 -0.54
CA LEU A 218 -1.58 12.29 0.63
C LEU A 218 -0.38 11.41 0.24
N LEU A 219 -0.54 10.62 -0.82
CA LEU A 219 0.49 9.72 -1.30
C LEU A 219 1.71 10.47 -1.83
N LEU A 220 1.49 11.52 -2.62
CA LEU A 220 2.54 12.37 -3.16
C LEU A 220 3.37 13.03 -2.05
N ILE A 221 2.70 13.58 -1.03
CA ILE A 221 3.35 14.17 0.14
C ILE A 221 4.18 13.10 0.87
N ALA A 222 3.57 11.96 1.19
CA ALA A 222 4.22 10.89 1.93
C ALA A 222 5.49 10.36 1.23
N VAL A 223 5.39 10.04 -0.07
CA VAL A 223 6.50 9.54 -0.88
C VAL A 223 7.62 10.58 -0.99
N SER A 224 7.27 11.81 -1.39
CA SER A 224 8.25 12.88 -1.59
C SER A 224 9.04 13.19 -0.33
N ARG A 225 8.37 13.14 0.83
CA ARG A 225 8.99 13.42 2.13
C ARG A 225 9.88 12.31 2.63
N LEU A 226 9.51 11.06 2.40
CA LEU A 226 10.36 9.92 2.75
C LEU A 226 11.60 9.86 1.85
N ASP A 227 11.49 10.27 0.57
CA ASP A 227 12.61 10.33 -0.36
C ASP A 227 13.53 11.54 -0.15
N SER A 228 12.95 12.70 0.16
CA SER A 228 13.67 13.96 0.26
C SER A 228 13.12 14.80 1.41
N PRO A 229 13.49 14.47 2.66
CA PRO A 229 12.88 15.04 3.86
C PRO A 229 12.93 16.57 3.91
N ALA A 230 14.02 17.15 3.41
CA ALA A 230 14.30 18.59 3.49
C ALA A 230 13.88 19.39 2.23
N THR A 231 13.27 18.76 1.23
CA THR A 231 13.02 19.41 -0.06
C THR A 231 11.53 19.56 -0.34
N ASP A 232 11.09 20.80 -0.46
CA ASP A 232 9.73 21.13 -0.89
C ASP A 232 9.73 21.28 -2.41
N THR A 233 8.91 20.48 -3.07
CA THR A 233 8.64 20.65 -4.50
C THR A 233 7.34 21.42 -4.67
N PRO A 234 7.17 22.19 -5.78
CA PRO A 234 5.92 22.89 -6.06
C PRO A 234 4.70 21.95 -6.02
N ARG A 235 4.89 20.68 -6.40
CA ARG A 235 3.83 19.67 -6.38
C ARG A 235 3.40 19.31 -4.96
N VAL A 236 4.34 19.16 -4.04
CA VAL A 236 4.07 18.89 -2.61
C VAL A 236 3.39 20.09 -1.98
N THR A 237 3.85 21.31 -2.28
CA THR A 237 3.21 22.54 -1.77
C THR A 237 1.76 22.64 -2.22
N ALA A 238 1.48 22.44 -3.52
CA ALA A 238 0.12 22.47 -4.06
C ALA A 238 -0.79 21.38 -3.45
N ALA A 239 -0.26 20.17 -3.24
CA ALA A 239 -0.99 19.09 -2.57
C ALA A 239 -1.36 19.45 -1.12
N CYS A 240 -0.43 20.05 -0.38
CA CYS A 240 -0.68 20.51 0.98
C CYS A 240 -1.74 21.61 1.07
N GLU A 241 -1.73 22.55 0.12
CA GLU A 241 -2.74 23.61 0.02
C GLU A 241 -4.13 23.03 -0.27
N ARG A 242 -4.25 22.10 -1.22
CA ARG A 242 -5.53 21.44 -1.55
C ARG A 242 -6.10 20.65 -0.37
N LEU A 243 -5.25 19.94 0.36
CA LEU A 243 -5.63 19.19 1.56
C LEU A 243 -5.84 20.08 2.80
N GLN A 244 -5.59 21.39 2.68
CA GLN A 244 -5.72 22.37 3.77
C GLN A 244 -4.92 21.96 5.01
N LEU A 245 -3.75 21.35 4.80
CA LEU A 245 -2.91 20.90 5.90
C LEU A 245 -2.26 22.11 6.59
N PRO A 246 -2.32 22.21 7.94
CA PRO A 246 -1.91 23.41 8.67
C PRO A 246 -0.40 23.66 8.61
N ASP A 247 0.42 22.61 8.55
CA ASP A 247 1.86 22.71 8.34
C ASP A 247 2.38 21.45 7.62
N CYS A 248 2.93 21.66 6.43
CA CYS A 248 3.54 20.63 5.61
C CYS A 248 5.07 20.74 5.56
N SER A 249 5.67 21.61 6.37
CA SER A 249 7.11 21.82 6.41
C SER A 249 7.87 20.53 6.75
N PRO A 250 9.15 20.42 6.35
CA PRO A 250 10.02 19.30 6.73
C PRO A 250 9.99 18.96 8.23
N GLY A 251 9.97 19.99 9.09
CA GLY A 251 9.99 19.85 10.54
C GLY A 251 8.68 19.32 11.13
N ALA A 252 7.54 19.84 10.66
CA ALA A 252 6.24 19.34 11.08
C ALA A 252 6.08 17.87 10.74
N LEU A 253 6.46 17.47 9.52
CA LEU A 253 6.27 16.12 9.02
C LEU A 253 7.16 15.07 9.71
N ALA A 254 8.37 15.45 10.16
CA ALA A 254 9.19 14.60 11.02
C ALA A 254 8.49 14.28 12.35
N GLY A 255 7.78 15.25 12.93
CA GLY A 255 6.89 15.03 14.07
C GLY A 255 5.75 14.07 13.75
N LEU A 256 5.12 14.23 12.58
CA LEU A 256 4.03 13.34 12.12
C LEU A 256 4.53 11.91 11.88
N LEU A 257 5.77 11.71 11.44
CA LEU A 257 6.38 10.39 11.28
C LEU A 257 6.58 9.68 12.62
N GLU A 258 7.04 10.40 13.65
CA GLU A 258 7.16 9.84 15.01
C GLU A 258 5.81 9.56 15.67
N GLU A 259 4.79 10.34 15.32
CA GLU A 259 3.40 10.10 15.71
C GLU A 259 2.82 8.90 14.95
N ALA A 260 3.00 8.82 13.64
CA ALA A 260 2.59 7.68 12.81
C ALA A 260 3.24 6.38 13.25
N ARG A 261 4.52 6.44 13.62
CA ARG A 261 5.23 5.31 14.18
C ARG A 261 4.63 4.88 15.52
N ARG A 262 4.11 5.79 16.35
CA ARG A 262 3.44 5.46 17.63
C ARG A 262 2.00 4.96 17.44
N GLU A 263 1.21 5.64 16.62
CA GLU A 263 -0.23 5.34 16.45
C GLU A 263 -0.47 4.08 15.61
N VAL A 264 0.35 3.88 14.60
CA VAL A 264 0.23 2.74 13.69
C VAL A 264 1.21 1.63 14.10
N LEU A 265 1.92 1.75 15.24
CA LEU A 265 2.93 0.76 15.67
C LEU A 265 2.36 -0.65 15.65
N ASP A 266 1.22 -0.86 16.32
CA ASP A 266 0.56 -2.17 16.41
C ASP A 266 0.20 -2.69 15.02
N LEU A 267 -0.38 -1.84 14.17
CA LEU A 267 -0.77 -2.18 12.80
C LEU A 267 0.44 -2.51 11.92
N LEU A 268 1.51 -1.72 12.03
CA LEU A 268 2.75 -1.92 11.30
C LEU A 268 3.48 -3.16 11.79
N GLU A 269 3.48 -3.47 13.09
CA GLU A 269 4.05 -4.70 13.64
C GLU A 269 3.30 -5.91 13.13
N LEU A 270 1.98 -5.84 12.99
CA LEU A 270 1.18 -6.90 12.37
C LEU A 270 1.45 -7.08 10.87
N LEU A 271 1.95 -6.03 10.22
CA LEU A 271 2.49 -6.05 8.85
C LEU A 271 3.98 -6.46 8.81
N GLY A 272 4.64 -6.57 9.98
CA GLY A 272 5.98 -7.12 10.12
C GLY A 272 6.03 -8.64 9.95
N ASP A 273 7.24 -9.18 9.83
CA ASP A 273 7.51 -10.63 9.85
C ASP A 273 7.35 -11.21 11.26
#